data_AF-K1GJ38-F1
#
_entry.id   AF-K1GJ38-F1
#
_cell.length_a   1.000
_cell.length_b   1.000
_cell.length_c   1.000
_cell.angle_alpha   90.00
_cell.angle_beta   90.00
_cell.angle_gamma   90.00
#
_symmetry.space_group_name_H-M   'P 1'
#
loop_
_entity.id
_entity.type
_entity.pdbx_description
1 polymer ?
#
loop_
_entity_poly.entity_id
_entity_poly.type
_entity_poly.pdbx_seq_one_letter_code
_entity_poly.pdbx_strand_id
1 'polypeptide(L)'
;MILTERQKKILKMLKEKSLLSGDEIAKNLNVTKSALRTDFSILTALKLVTSKQNKGYSYNNKCTIIRVKDCMSPQNSIDVKTSVYDAIIHLFNYDLGTLVVVENEKLVGIISRKDLLKATLNKKNIEKTPVSMIMTRMPNIVHCFEDDNIMDAIEKLIRHEIDSLPVLRKENGKLSLVGRFTKTNVTKLFYQELKNKSI
;
A
#
# COMPACT_ATOMS: atom_id res chain seq x y z
N MET A 1 -6.61 5.45 25.92
CA MET A 1 -5.49 5.43 26.88
C MET A 1 -4.24 5.92 26.14
N ILE A 2 -3.53 6.92 26.66
CA ILE A 2 -2.34 7.49 26.01
C ILE A 2 -1.10 6.73 26.49
N LEU A 3 -0.20 6.34 25.57
CA LEU A 3 1.06 5.68 25.90
C LEU A 3 2.00 6.64 26.63
N THR A 4 2.70 6.13 27.64
CA THR A 4 3.74 6.90 28.36
C THR A 4 4.97 7.13 27.46
N GLU A 5 5.78 8.14 27.79
CA GLU A 5 7.04 8.40 27.06
C GLU A 5 7.99 7.20 27.08
N ARG A 6 8.02 6.44 28.18
CA ARG A 6 8.81 5.21 28.28
C ARG A 6 8.30 4.14 27.31
N GLN A 7 7.00 3.92 27.24
CA GLN A 7 6.39 2.97 26.31
C GLN A 7 6.65 3.36 24.85
N LYS A 8 6.57 4.65 24.51
CA LYS A 8 6.91 5.14 23.17
C LYS A 8 8.37 4.85 22.81
N LYS A 9 9.31 5.08 23.74
CA LYS A 9 10.74 4.75 23.53
C LYS A 9 10.97 3.25 23.32
N ILE A 10 10.32 2.38 24.11
CA ILE A 10 10.38 0.92 23.94
C ILE A 10 9.93 0.52 22.53
N LEU A 11 8.80 1.07 22.06
CA LEU A 11 8.29 0.79 20.72
C LEU A 11 9.23 1.29 19.62
N LYS A 12 9.85 2.46 19.78
CA LYS A 12 10.85 2.97 18.83
C LYS A 12 12.04 2.02 18.69
N MET A 13 12.59 1.56 19.82
CA MET A 13 13.69 0.60 19.82
C MET A 13 13.33 -0.72 19.14
N LEU A 14 12.13 -1.25 19.40
CA LEU A 14 11.64 -2.50 18.80
C LEU A 14 11.28 -2.36 17.30
N LYS A 15 11.03 -1.14 16.82
CA LYS A 15 10.86 -0.84 15.39
C LYS A 15 12.20 -0.77 14.66
N GLU A 16 13.23 -0.24 15.31
CA GLU A 16 14.59 -0.16 14.75
C GLU A 16 15.31 -1.51 14.77
N LYS A 17 15.11 -2.31 15.84
CA LYS A 17 15.64 -3.67 15.97
C LYS A 17 14.48 -4.64 16.17
N SER A 18 14.28 -5.51 15.18
CA SER A 18 13.13 -6.42 15.08
C SER A 18 12.95 -7.37 16.27
N LEU A 19 14.00 -7.60 17.07
CA LEU A 19 13.97 -8.43 18.27
C LEU A 19 14.97 -7.88 19.30
N LEU A 20 14.50 -7.63 20.53
CA LEU A 20 15.33 -7.19 21.65
C LEU A 20 14.93 -7.92 22.94
N SER A 21 15.92 -8.30 23.75
CA SER A 21 15.68 -8.86 25.07
C SER A 21 15.21 -7.78 26.07
N GLY A 22 14.52 -8.21 27.13
CA GLY A 22 14.13 -7.29 28.21
C GLY A 22 15.33 -6.64 28.90
N ASP A 23 16.49 -7.31 28.92
CA ASP A 23 17.73 -6.82 29.51
C ASP A 23 18.36 -5.71 28.66
N GLU A 24 18.39 -5.88 27.33
CA GLU A 24 18.89 -4.84 26.42
C GLU A 24 18.03 -3.58 26.46
N ILE A 25 16.71 -3.74 26.56
CA ILE A 25 15.76 -2.62 26.66
C ILE A 25 15.94 -1.89 27.99
N ALA A 26 16.07 -2.66 29.09
CA ALA A 26 16.33 -2.11 30.42
C ALA A 26 17.62 -1.29 30.48
N LYS A 27 18.70 -1.83 29.88
CA LYS A 27 20.01 -1.16 29.81
C LYS A 27 19.95 0.16 29.03
N ASN A 28 19.28 0.20 27.87
CA ASN A 28 19.15 1.44 27.08
C ASN A 28 18.30 2.50 27.76
N LEU A 29 17.33 2.09 28.59
CA LEU A 29 16.43 2.99 29.29
C LEU A 29 16.93 3.37 30.70
N ASN A 30 18.08 2.84 31.13
CA ASN A 30 18.62 2.99 32.48
C ASN A 30 17.60 2.63 33.58
N VAL A 31 16.90 1.51 33.40
CA VAL A 31 15.94 0.96 34.38
C VAL A 31 16.20 -0.51 34.63
N THR A 32 15.59 -1.07 35.67
CA THR A 32 15.65 -2.52 35.91
C THR A 32 14.69 -3.25 34.97
N LYS A 33 15.03 -4.50 34.62
CA LYS A 33 14.14 -5.38 33.84
C LYS A 33 12.77 -5.57 34.50
N SER A 34 12.73 -5.61 35.84
CA SER A 34 11.48 -5.74 36.60
C SER A 34 10.58 -4.50 36.47
N ALA A 35 11.15 -3.29 36.36
CA ALA A 35 10.37 -2.07 36.17
C ALA A 35 9.64 -2.02 34.81
N LEU A 36 10.12 -2.76 33.82
CA LEU A 36 9.49 -2.86 32.49
C LEU A 36 8.28 -3.79 32.44
N ARG A 37 8.00 -4.58 33.49
CA ARG A 37 6.88 -5.55 33.49
C ARG A 37 5.54 -4.88 33.20
N THR A 38 5.28 -3.73 33.84
CA THR A 38 4.04 -2.97 33.63
C THR A 38 3.97 -2.42 32.20
N ASP A 39 5.09 -1.93 31.66
CA ASP A 39 5.14 -1.44 30.27
C ASP A 39 4.85 -2.58 29.28
N PHE A 40 5.52 -3.73 29.41
CA PHE A 40 5.28 -4.86 28.52
C PHE A 40 3.92 -5.51 28.70
N SER A 41 3.36 -5.51 29.92
CA SER A 41 1.98 -5.96 30.15
C SER A 41 0.99 -5.11 29.35
N ILE A 42 1.11 -3.78 29.43
CA ILE A 42 0.27 -2.85 28.65
C ILE A 42 0.53 -3.00 27.14
N LEU A 43 1.79 -3.00 26.71
CA LEU A 43 2.15 -3.09 25.29
C LEU A 43 1.75 -4.44 24.65
N THR A 44 1.80 -5.53 25.41
CA THR A 44 1.35 -6.85 24.96
C THR A 44 -0.18 -6.91 24.93
N ALA A 45 -0.86 -6.35 25.95
CA ALA A 45 -2.32 -6.26 25.97
C ALA A 45 -2.87 -5.43 24.80
N LEU A 46 -2.18 -4.35 24.44
CA LEU A 46 -2.49 -3.54 23.25
C LEU A 46 -2.09 -4.22 21.92
N LYS A 47 -1.55 -5.45 21.96
CA LYS A 47 -1.03 -6.18 20.80
C LYS A 47 0.01 -5.37 19.99
N LEU A 48 0.77 -4.48 20.64
CA LEU A 48 1.84 -3.70 20.00
C LEU A 48 3.19 -4.42 20.03
N VAL A 49 3.35 -5.35 20.98
CA VAL A 49 4.57 -6.15 21.17
C VAL A 49 4.17 -7.60 21.36
N THR A 50 4.95 -8.52 20.80
CA THR A 50 4.85 -9.95 21.03
C THR A 50 6.07 -10.44 21.82
N SER A 51 5.84 -11.30 22.80
CA SER A 51 6.91 -11.99 23.51
C SER A 51 7.24 -13.30 22.81
N LYS A 52 8.50 -13.49 22.42
CA LYS A 52 9.00 -14.78 21.94
C LYS A 52 9.71 -15.47 23.10
N GLN A 53 9.23 -16.67 23.46
CA GLN A 53 9.83 -17.48 24.53
C GLN A 53 11.35 -17.57 24.35
N ASN A 54 12.10 -17.20 25.39
CA ASN A 54 13.56 -17.20 25.46
C ASN A 54 14.31 -16.36 24.41
N LYS A 55 13.63 -15.48 23.66
CA LYS A 55 14.26 -14.65 22.61
C LYS A 55 14.00 -13.14 22.77
N GLY A 56 13.10 -12.75 23.66
CA GLY A 56 12.81 -11.35 23.95
C GLY A 56 11.48 -10.87 23.37
N TYR A 57 11.41 -9.58 23.09
CA TYR A 57 10.22 -8.88 22.61
C TYR A 57 10.42 -8.44 21.16
N SER A 58 9.38 -8.56 20.35
CA SER A 58 9.33 -8.04 18.98
C SER A 58 8.15 -7.11 18.82
N TYR A 59 8.32 -6.02 18.07
CA TYR A 59 7.19 -5.18 17.69
C TYR A 59 6.20 -6.01 16.87
N ASN A 60 4.92 -5.96 17.21
CA ASN A 60 3.89 -6.71 16.49
C ASN A 60 3.61 -6.02 15.16
N ASN A 61 4.38 -6.40 14.14
CA ASN A 61 4.43 -5.72 12.86
C ASN A 61 3.70 -6.55 11.79
N LYS A 62 2.47 -6.99 12.07
CA LYS A 62 1.67 -7.81 11.13
C LYS A 62 1.63 -7.22 9.72
N CYS A 63 1.59 -5.89 9.59
CA CYS A 63 1.58 -5.22 8.30
C CYS A 63 2.93 -5.21 7.56
N THR A 64 4.08 -5.37 8.22
CA THR A 64 5.39 -5.39 7.49
C THR A 64 5.73 -6.71 6.84
N ILE A 65 4.94 -7.77 7.00
CA ILE A 65 5.24 -9.08 6.37
C ILE A 65 4.37 -9.31 5.12
N ILE A 66 3.27 -8.56 4.98
CA ILE A 66 2.34 -8.72 3.86
C ILE A 66 2.96 -8.10 2.61
N ARG A 67 2.93 -8.84 1.50
CA ARG A 67 3.35 -8.34 0.18
C ARG A 67 2.15 -7.84 -0.60
N VAL A 68 2.40 -6.94 -1.55
CA VAL A 68 1.34 -6.40 -2.42
C VAL A 68 0.55 -7.51 -3.13
N LYS A 69 1.20 -8.57 -3.59
CA LYS A 69 0.55 -9.71 -4.27
C LYS A 69 -0.53 -10.40 -3.45
N ASP A 70 -0.42 -10.36 -2.12
CA ASP A 70 -1.35 -11.04 -1.20
C ASP A 70 -2.67 -10.26 -1.03
N CYS A 71 -2.71 -9.00 -1.48
CA CYS A 71 -3.83 -8.10 -1.24
C CYS A 71 -4.23 -7.22 -2.43
N MET A 72 -3.51 -7.31 -3.56
CA MET A 72 -3.85 -6.62 -4.80
C MET A 72 -5.16 -7.14 -5.41
N SER A 73 -5.68 -6.41 -6.39
CA SER A 73 -6.85 -6.80 -7.18
C SER A 73 -6.47 -6.96 -8.66
N PRO A 74 -7.26 -7.73 -9.43
CA PRO A 74 -7.10 -7.77 -10.88
C PRO A 74 -7.21 -6.38 -11.50
N GLN A 75 -6.46 -6.16 -12.59
CA GLN A 75 -6.46 -4.91 -13.35
C GLN A 75 -6.81 -5.22 -14.80
N ASN A 76 -7.78 -4.47 -15.33
CA ASN A 76 -8.07 -4.45 -16.75
C ASN A 76 -7.29 -3.30 -17.39
N SER A 77 -6.67 -3.55 -18.54
CA SER A 77 -5.99 -2.52 -19.32
C SER A 77 -6.78 -2.17 -20.58
N ILE A 78 -6.48 -1.00 -21.14
CA ILE A 78 -6.97 -0.54 -22.43
C ILE A 78 -5.79 -0.21 -23.35
N ASP A 79 -6.00 -0.24 -24.65
CA ASP A 79 -4.97 0.11 -25.64
C ASP A 79 -4.77 1.64 -25.72
N VAL A 80 -3.57 2.09 -26.08
CA VAL A 80 -3.26 3.53 -26.29
C VAL A 80 -4.15 4.22 -27.31
N LYS A 81 -4.74 3.47 -28.25
CA LYS A 81 -5.62 3.96 -29.30
C LYS A 81 -7.10 3.99 -28.89
N THR A 82 -7.47 3.36 -27.77
CA THR A 82 -8.84 3.39 -27.24
C THR A 82 -9.32 4.84 -27.14
N SER A 83 -10.56 5.12 -27.54
CA SER A 83 -11.09 6.49 -27.46
C SER A 83 -11.36 6.88 -26.01
N VAL A 84 -11.43 8.18 -25.72
CA VAL A 84 -11.83 8.68 -24.39
C VAL A 84 -13.25 8.21 -24.06
N TYR A 85 -14.14 8.17 -25.05
CA TYR A 85 -15.51 7.67 -24.89
C TYR A 85 -15.53 6.18 -24.47
N ASP A 86 -14.81 5.32 -25.20
CA ASP A 86 -14.74 3.90 -24.87
C ASP A 86 -14.06 3.67 -23.52
N ALA A 87 -13.03 4.47 -23.18
CA ALA A 87 -12.41 4.42 -21.88
C ALA A 87 -13.41 4.74 -20.75
N ILE A 88 -14.32 5.69 -20.95
CA ILE A 88 -15.40 5.96 -20.00
C ILE A 88 -16.32 4.74 -19.86
N ILE A 89 -16.73 4.11 -20.97
CA ILE A 89 -17.54 2.87 -20.94
C ILE A 89 -16.83 1.76 -20.18
N HIS A 90 -15.54 1.51 -20.46
CA HIS A 90 -14.73 0.55 -19.74
C HIS A 90 -14.68 0.86 -18.23
N LEU A 91 -14.52 2.13 -17.87
CA LEU A 91 -14.47 2.55 -16.48
C LEU A 91 -15.77 2.20 -15.73
N PHE A 92 -16.93 2.44 -16.36
CA PHE A 92 -18.25 2.12 -15.81
C PHE A 92 -18.51 0.61 -15.77
N ASN A 93 -18.27 -0.11 -16.87
CA ASN A 93 -18.58 -1.55 -16.94
C ASN A 93 -17.79 -2.41 -15.95
N TYR A 94 -16.60 -1.95 -15.56
CA TYR A 94 -15.74 -2.67 -14.62
C TYR A 94 -15.67 -2.03 -13.22
N ASP A 95 -16.49 -1.01 -12.94
CA ASP A 95 -16.51 -0.26 -11.67
C ASP A 95 -15.10 0.17 -11.22
N LEU A 96 -14.31 0.71 -12.14
CA LEU A 96 -12.92 1.10 -11.88
C LEU A 96 -12.81 2.60 -11.56
N GLY A 97 -11.82 2.95 -10.74
CA GLY A 97 -11.46 4.35 -10.50
C GLY A 97 -10.34 4.87 -11.41
N THR A 98 -9.62 3.95 -12.04
CA THR A 98 -8.39 4.20 -12.79
C THR A 98 -8.20 3.10 -13.83
N LEU A 99 -7.82 3.49 -15.04
CA LEU A 99 -7.50 2.60 -16.14
C LEU A 99 -6.01 2.62 -16.41
N VAL A 100 -5.46 1.43 -16.61
CA VAL A 100 -4.08 1.26 -17.05
C VAL A 100 -4.07 1.19 -18.57
N VAL A 101 -3.19 1.97 -19.20
CA VAL A 101 -3.04 2.03 -20.65
C VAL A 101 -1.79 1.25 -21.05
N VAL A 102 -1.97 0.34 -22.01
CA VAL A 102 -0.90 -0.52 -22.54
C VAL A 102 -0.69 -0.31 -24.04
N GLU A 103 0.54 -0.53 -24.49
CA GLU A 103 0.89 -0.65 -25.90
C GLU A 103 1.76 -1.90 -26.06
N ASN A 104 1.34 -2.85 -26.89
CA ASN A 104 2.02 -4.15 -27.05
C ASN A 104 2.31 -4.83 -25.68
N GLU A 105 1.28 -4.89 -24.82
CA GLU A 105 1.33 -5.44 -23.45
C GLU A 105 2.23 -4.69 -22.45
N LYS A 106 2.85 -3.58 -22.85
CA LYS A 106 3.70 -2.77 -21.97
C LYS A 106 2.89 -1.64 -21.35
N LEU A 107 3.06 -1.42 -20.04
CA LEU A 107 2.53 -0.24 -19.36
C LEU A 107 3.13 1.02 -19.97
N VAL A 108 2.28 1.88 -20.53
CA VAL A 108 2.70 3.16 -21.13
C VAL A 108 1.95 4.36 -20.56
N GLY A 109 0.79 4.12 -19.94
CA GLY A 109 -0.04 5.19 -19.41
C GLY A 109 -0.95 4.76 -18.27
N ILE A 110 -1.49 5.77 -17.58
CA ILE A 110 -2.56 5.61 -16.60
C ILE A 110 -3.54 6.77 -16.73
N ILE A 111 -4.83 6.50 -16.55
CA ILE A 111 -5.91 7.47 -16.64
C ILE A 111 -6.82 7.33 -15.43
N SER A 112 -7.05 8.43 -14.73
CA SER A 112 -8.04 8.52 -13.65
C SER A 112 -9.41 9.00 -14.16
N ARG A 113 -10.45 8.80 -13.34
CA ARG A 113 -11.76 9.45 -13.55
C ARG A 113 -11.66 10.96 -13.74
N LYS A 114 -10.75 11.61 -13.02
CA LYS A 114 -10.53 13.07 -13.10
C LYS A 114 -9.98 13.48 -14.48
N ASP A 115 -9.11 12.66 -15.06
CA ASP A 115 -8.54 12.92 -16.39
C ASP A 115 -9.60 12.80 -17.48
N LEU A 116 -10.45 11.76 -17.40
CA LEU A 116 -11.58 11.58 -18.30
C LEU A 116 -12.58 12.74 -18.17
N LEU A 117 -12.94 13.12 -16.94
CA LEU A 117 -13.84 14.25 -16.70
C LEU A 117 -13.27 15.54 -17.30
N LYS A 118 -11.99 15.82 -17.06
CA LYS A 118 -11.30 16.98 -17.65
C LYS A 118 -11.34 16.93 -19.19
N ALA A 119 -11.19 15.76 -19.80
CA ALA A 119 -11.27 15.62 -21.25
C ALA A 119 -12.67 15.96 -21.80
N THR A 120 -13.74 15.54 -21.11
CA THR A 120 -15.13 15.85 -21.51
C THR A 120 -15.44 17.35 -21.42
N LEU A 121 -14.90 18.05 -20.42
CA LEU A 121 -15.14 19.49 -20.23
C LEU A 121 -14.47 20.37 -21.30
N ASN A 122 -13.38 19.89 -21.89
CA ASN A 122 -12.60 20.65 -22.88
C ASN A 122 -13.20 20.64 -24.30
N LYS A 123 -14.47 20.21 -24.46
CA LYS A 123 -15.23 20.17 -25.73
C LYS A 123 -14.49 19.48 -26.90
N LYS A 124 -13.51 18.61 -26.61
CA LYS A 124 -12.88 17.77 -27.64
C LYS A 124 -13.87 16.68 -28.06
N ASN A 125 -13.84 16.26 -29.32
CA ASN A 125 -14.60 15.09 -29.75
C ASN A 125 -14.01 13.84 -29.07
N ILE A 126 -14.60 13.45 -27.94
CA ILE A 126 -14.15 12.34 -27.09
C ILE A 126 -14.27 10.97 -27.77
N GLU A 127 -15.13 10.84 -28.77
CA GLU A 127 -15.31 9.61 -29.56
C GLU A 127 -14.09 9.35 -30.46
N LYS A 128 -13.41 10.41 -30.91
CA LYS A 128 -12.24 10.31 -31.78
C LYS A 128 -10.91 10.57 -31.07
N THR A 129 -10.95 11.11 -29.86
CA THR A 129 -9.73 11.44 -29.11
C THR A 129 -9.16 10.16 -28.49
N PRO A 130 -7.94 9.73 -28.82
CA PRO A 130 -7.34 8.56 -28.19
C PRO A 130 -6.87 8.88 -26.77
N VAL A 131 -6.93 7.88 -25.88
CA VAL A 131 -6.50 7.99 -24.48
C VAL A 131 -5.04 8.41 -24.33
N SER A 132 -4.19 8.07 -25.30
CA SER A 132 -2.80 8.51 -25.35
C SER A 132 -2.61 10.03 -25.32
N MET A 133 -3.59 10.83 -25.74
CA MET A 133 -3.51 12.30 -25.67
C MET A 133 -3.73 12.87 -24.27
N ILE A 134 -4.34 12.11 -23.36
CA ILE A 134 -4.74 12.61 -22.03
C ILE A 134 -4.14 11.81 -20.86
N MET A 135 -3.53 10.66 -21.12
CA MET A 135 -2.96 9.79 -20.09
C MET A 135 -1.73 10.40 -19.42
N THR A 136 -1.52 10.08 -18.15
CA THR A 136 -0.23 10.25 -17.50
C THR A 136 0.73 9.20 -18.06
N ARG A 137 1.83 9.65 -18.67
CA ARG A 137 2.77 8.79 -19.40
C ARG A 137 3.89 8.27 -18.51
N MET A 138 4.46 7.12 -18.89
CA MET A 138 5.78 6.71 -18.42
C MET A 138 6.83 7.80 -18.77
N PRO A 139 7.87 8.00 -17.93
CA PRO A 139 8.19 7.27 -16.70
C PRO A 139 7.51 7.82 -15.43
N ASN A 140 6.61 8.79 -15.54
CA ASN A 140 6.00 9.49 -14.40
C ASN A 140 4.89 8.70 -13.69
N ILE A 141 4.66 7.45 -14.08
CA ILE A 141 3.65 6.59 -13.47
C ILE A 141 4.20 6.00 -12.17
N VAL A 142 3.56 6.37 -11.07
CA VAL A 142 3.83 5.77 -9.77
C VAL A 142 3.25 4.34 -9.76
N HIS A 143 4.11 3.36 -9.50
CA HIS A 143 3.77 1.94 -9.47
C HIS A 143 4.45 1.23 -8.29
N CYS A 144 4.06 -0.01 -8.03
CA CYS A 144 4.73 -0.90 -7.09
C CYS A 144 4.97 -2.28 -7.71
N PHE A 145 5.88 -3.04 -7.12
CA PHE A 145 6.07 -4.44 -7.49
C PHE A 145 5.20 -5.37 -6.65
N GLU A 146 4.88 -6.54 -7.18
CA GLU A 146 4.03 -7.51 -6.47
C GLU A 146 4.68 -8.03 -5.17
N ASP A 147 6.02 -8.02 -5.10
CA ASP A 147 6.78 -8.41 -3.92
C ASP A 147 7.14 -7.24 -2.98
N ASP A 148 6.74 -6.00 -3.33
CA ASP A 148 6.92 -4.84 -2.45
C ASP A 148 6.15 -5.05 -1.13
N ASN A 149 6.65 -4.40 -0.07
CA ASN A 149 5.93 -4.31 1.19
C ASN A 149 4.63 -3.49 1.01
N ILE A 150 3.54 -3.92 1.65
CA ILE A 150 2.30 -3.12 1.61
C ILE A 150 2.48 -1.71 2.18
N MET A 151 3.37 -1.51 3.15
CA MET A 151 3.60 -0.21 3.76
C MET A 151 4.20 0.78 2.75
N ASP A 152 5.14 0.33 1.92
CA ASP A 152 5.75 1.14 0.87
C ASP A 152 4.72 1.52 -0.20
N ALA A 153 3.84 0.58 -0.56
CA ALA A 153 2.74 0.83 -1.49
C ALA A 153 1.70 1.82 -0.90
N ILE A 154 1.37 1.70 0.38
CA ILE A 154 0.47 2.64 1.09
C ILE A 154 1.10 4.04 1.13
N GLU A 155 2.39 4.14 1.45
CA GLU A 155 3.10 5.42 1.45
C GLU A 155 3.07 6.08 0.08
N LYS A 156 3.29 5.31 -1.00
CA LYS A 156 3.17 5.81 -2.38
C LYS A 156 1.77 6.37 -2.67
N LEU A 157 0.69 5.69 -2.25
CA LEU A 157 -0.69 6.19 -2.42
C LEU A 157 -0.90 7.52 -1.69
N ILE A 158 -0.41 7.64 -0.45
CA ILE A 158 -0.57 8.84 0.39
C ILE A 158 0.26 9.99 -0.17
N ARG A 159 1.56 9.77 -0.37
CA ARG A 159 2.53 10.80 -0.77
C ARG A 159 2.20 11.43 -2.11
N HIS A 160 1.70 10.62 -3.05
CA HIS A 160 1.35 11.09 -4.39
C HIS A 160 -0.14 11.45 -4.53
N GLU A 161 -0.92 11.35 -3.45
CA GLU A 161 -2.35 11.68 -3.41
C GLU A 161 -3.19 10.95 -4.49
N ILE A 162 -2.83 9.70 -4.79
CA ILE A 162 -3.47 8.86 -5.81
C ILE A 162 -4.26 7.71 -5.20
N ASP A 163 -5.24 7.20 -5.95
CA ASP A 163 -6.15 6.16 -5.48
C ASP A 163 -5.70 4.73 -5.79
N SER A 164 -4.81 4.58 -6.78
CA SER A 164 -4.41 3.29 -7.34
C SER A 164 -2.97 3.30 -7.82
N LEU A 165 -2.28 2.18 -7.60
CA LEU A 165 -0.97 1.86 -8.14
C LEU A 165 -1.11 0.65 -9.09
N PRO A 166 -0.61 0.74 -10.34
CA PRO A 166 -0.34 -0.45 -11.13
C PRO A 166 0.66 -1.33 -10.39
N VAL A 167 0.38 -2.63 -10.33
CA VAL A 167 1.28 -3.63 -9.76
C VAL A 167 2.02 -4.32 -10.89
N LEU A 168 3.34 -4.25 -10.86
CA LEU A 168 4.22 -4.84 -11.86
C LEU A 168 4.93 -6.08 -11.31
N ARG A 169 5.19 -7.04 -12.18
CA ARG A 169 6.15 -8.12 -11.96
C ARG A 169 7.38 -7.85 -12.83
N LYS A 170 8.56 -8.08 -12.26
CA LYS A 170 9.83 -8.01 -12.99
C LYS A 170 10.40 -9.43 -13.10
N GLU A 171 10.45 -9.95 -14.30
CA GLU A 171 10.98 -11.29 -14.59
C GLU A 171 11.89 -11.22 -15.81
N ASN A 172 13.13 -11.69 -15.68
CA ASN A 172 14.14 -11.66 -16.75
C ASN A 172 14.32 -10.27 -17.42
N GLY A 173 14.18 -9.20 -16.65
CA GLY A 173 14.26 -7.82 -17.14
C GLY A 173 13.00 -7.30 -17.83
N LYS A 174 11.97 -8.14 -18.06
CA LYS A 174 10.67 -7.73 -18.59
C LYS A 174 9.76 -7.28 -17.45
N LEU A 175 9.06 -6.16 -17.66
CA LEU A 175 8.00 -5.67 -16.78
C LEU A 175 6.65 -6.12 -17.33
N SER A 176 5.84 -6.77 -16.50
CA SER A 176 4.47 -7.16 -16.82
C SER A 176 3.49 -6.58 -15.80
N LEU A 177 2.33 -6.12 -16.27
CA LEU A 177 1.24 -5.69 -15.41
C LEU A 177 0.53 -6.92 -14.85
N VAL A 178 0.50 -7.06 -13.51
CA VAL A 178 -0.08 -8.24 -12.84
C VAL A 178 -1.29 -7.91 -11.97
N GLY A 179 -1.56 -6.62 -11.71
CA GLY A 179 -2.72 -6.21 -10.94
C GLY A 179 -2.71 -4.73 -10.59
N ARG A 180 -3.52 -4.40 -9.58
CA ARG A 180 -3.62 -3.05 -9.01
C ARG A 180 -3.71 -3.08 -7.49
N PHE A 181 -3.12 -2.07 -6.87
CA PHE A 181 -3.22 -1.85 -5.44
C PHE A 181 -3.85 -0.49 -5.18
N THR A 182 -4.97 -0.46 -4.45
CA THR A 182 -5.81 0.72 -4.30
C THR A 182 -6.12 1.03 -2.83
N LYS A 183 -6.63 2.24 -2.56
CA LYS A 183 -7.18 2.62 -1.25
C LYS A 183 -8.26 1.64 -0.75
N THR A 184 -9.01 0.99 -1.62
CA THR A 184 -9.96 -0.06 -1.25
C THR A 184 -9.26 -1.31 -0.72
N ASN A 185 -8.12 -1.71 -1.29
CA ASN A 185 -7.30 -2.81 -0.76
C ASN A 185 -6.80 -2.48 0.65
N VAL A 186 -6.30 -1.25 0.84
CA VAL A 186 -5.88 -0.74 2.17
C VAL A 186 -7.03 -0.76 3.16
N THR A 187 -8.22 -0.31 2.74
CA THR A 187 -9.42 -0.30 3.60
C THR A 187 -9.86 -1.71 3.99
N LYS A 188 -9.80 -2.68 3.05
CA LYS A 188 -10.08 -4.10 3.34
C LYS A 188 -9.10 -4.67 4.37
N LEU A 189 -7.81 -4.39 4.22
CA LEU A 189 -6.78 -4.80 5.19
C LEU A 189 -7.03 -4.19 6.57
N PHE A 190 -7.33 -2.89 6.61
CA PHE A 190 -7.65 -2.19 7.86
C PHE A 190 -8.90 -2.76 8.53
N TYR A 191 -9.96 -3.01 7.76
CA TYR A 191 -11.19 -3.63 8.26
C TYR A 191 -10.93 -5.04 8.82
N GLN A 192 -10.15 -5.88 8.13
CA GLN A 192 -9.76 -7.20 8.62
C GLN A 192 -9.00 -7.11 9.95
N GLU A 193 -8.08 -6.15 10.08
CA GLU A 193 -7.33 -5.93 11.32
C GLU A 193 -8.25 -5.48 12.48
N LEU A 194 -9.23 -4.60 12.21
CA LEU A 194 -10.23 -4.20 13.21
C LEU A 194 -11.14 -5.37 13.63
N LYS A 195 -11.60 -6.18 12.67
CA LYS A 195 -12.43 -7.36 12.93
C LYS A 195 -11.67 -8.39 13.78
N ASN A 196 -10.40 -8.64 13.47
CA ASN A 196 -9.54 -9.57 14.22
C ASN A 196 -9.19 -9.08 15.64
N LYS A 197 -9.34 -7.79 15.93
CA LYS A 197 -9.18 -7.22 17.27
C LYS A 197 -10.45 -7.28 18.12
N SER A 198 -11.60 -7.56 17.51
CA SER A 198 -12.92 -7.59 18.16
C SER A 198 -13.28 -8.97 18.76
N ILE A 199 -12.26 -9.78 19.09
CA ILE A 199 -12.37 -11.08 19.78
C ILE A 199 -11.48 -11.03 21.02
#